data_AF-A0A2M8JVE9-F1
#
_entry.id   AF-A0A2M8JVE9-F1
#
_cell.length_a   1.000
_cell.length_b   1.000
_cell.length_c   1.000
_cell.angle_alpha   90.00
_cell.angle_beta   90.00
_cell.angle_gamma   90.00
#
_symmetry.space_group_name_H-M   'P 1'
#
loop_
_entity.id
_entity.type
_entity.pdbx_description
1 polymer ?
#
loop_
_entity_poly.entity_id
_entity_poly.type
_entity_poly.pdbx_seq_one_letter_code
_entity_poly.pdbx_strand_id
1 'polypeptide(L)'
;MLHRLKNKWQVSWLQFTLIFTTFALGGSLCGYLGRQLLSFTNLERGIIYFIIYVVVVTILWPFCVLLVSVPFGQFSFFKRYLGRIKDKMTKKK
;
A
#
# COMPACT_ATOMS: atom_id res chain seq x y z
N MET A 1 -4.68 17.95 10.42
CA MET A 1 -4.30 16.51 10.33
C MET A 1 -3.02 16.28 9.52
N LEU A 2 -2.93 16.79 8.29
CA LEU A 2 -1.77 16.59 7.40
C LEU A 2 -0.43 17.03 8.00
N HIS A 3 -0.39 18.20 8.65
CA HIS A 3 0.82 18.70 9.31
C HIS A 3 1.34 17.77 10.42
N ARG A 4 0.43 17.14 11.19
CA ARG A 4 0.81 16.16 12.22
C ARG A 4 1.45 14.91 11.59
N LEU A 5 0.94 14.47 10.44
CA LEU A 5 1.46 13.28 9.75
C LEU A 5 2.82 13.55 9.10
N LYS A 6 2.96 14.71 8.43
CA LYS A 6 4.25 15.20 7.94
C LYS A 6 5.29 15.24 9.07
N ASN A 7 4.94 15.84 10.21
CA ASN A 7 5.84 15.93 11.36
C ASN A 7 6.14 14.56 11.99
N LYS A 8 5.15 13.67 12.07
CA LYS A 8 5.35 12.28 12.56
C LYS A 8 6.30 11.48 11.68
N TRP A 9 6.29 11.75 10.37
CA TRP A 9 7.17 11.09 9.41
C TRP A 9 8.50 11.82 9.19
N GLN A 10 8.64 13.05 9.72
CA GLN A 10 9.86 13.87 9.62
C GLN A 10 10.29 14.10 8.15
N VAL A 11 9.31 14.41 7.29
CA VAL A 11 9.53 14.62 5.84
C VAL A 11 9.27 16.07 5.43
N SER A 12 9.88 16.51 4.33
CA SER A 12 9.58 17.82 3.74
C SER A 12 8.18 17.83 3.09
N TRP A 13 7.65 19.02 2.75
CA TRP A 13 6.35 19.13 2.08
C TRP A 13 6.32 18.46 0.68
N LEU A 14 7.44 18.53 -0.04
CA LEU A 14 7.58 17.86 -1.33
C LEU A 14 7.56 16.33 -1.15
N GLN A 15 8.38 15.80 -0.24
CA GLN A 15 8.38 14.36 0.08
C GLN A 15 7.01 13.90 0.56
N PHE A 16 6.35 14.66 1.42
CA PHE A 16 5.00 14.36 1.90
C PHE A 16 4.01 14.22 0.75
N THR A 17 4.05 15.14 -0.21
CA THR A 17 3.18 15.10 -1.39
C THR A 17 3.48 13.86 -2.24
N LEU A 18 4.75 13.57 -2.52
CA LEU A 18 5.15 12.38 -3.28
C LEU A 18 4.74 11.08 -2.59
N ILE A 19 4.85 11.01 -1.26
CA ILE A 19 4.39 9.87 -0.46
C ILE A 19 2.89 9.68 -0.62
N PHE A 20 2.10 10.76 -0.50
CA PHE A 20 0.64 10.69 -0.69
C PHE A 20 0.26 10.27 -2.11
N THR A 21 0.92 10.82 -3.12
CA THR A 21 0.74 10.40 -4.51
C THR A 21 1.08 8.92 -4.69
N THR A 22 2.17 8.45 -4.08
CA THR A 22 2.56 7.03 -4.10
C THR A 22 1.53 6.14 -3.41
N PHE A 23 0.94 6.57 -2.29
CA PHE A 23 -0.15 5.84 -1.63
C PHE A 23 -1.39 5.75 -2.52
N ALA A 24 -1.79 6.85 -3.16
CA ALA A 24 -2.94 6.89 -4.05
C ALA A 24 -2.74 5.96 -5.26
N LEU A 25 -1.62 6.14 -5.98
CA LEU A 25 -1.30 5.35 -7.16
C LEU A 25 -1.06 3.86 -6.82
N GLY A 26 -0.33 3.58 -5.74
CA GLY A 26 -0.09 2.21 -5.27
C GLY A 26 -1.38 1.52 -4.82
N GLY A 27 -2.30 2.24 -4.17
CA GLY A 27 -3.62 1.75 -3.81
C GLY A 27 -4.50 1.46 -5.04
N SER A 28 -4.54 2.38 -6.00
CA SER A 28 -5.26 2.19 -7.27
C SER A 28 -4.73 1.00 -8.06
N LEU A 29 -3.39 0.88 -8.17
CA LEU A 29 -2.73 -0.26 -8.82
C LEU A 29 -3.08 -1.57 -8.12
N CYS A 30 -3.03 -1.60 -6.78
CA CYS A 30 -3.36 -2.79 -6.01
C CYS A 30 -4.82 -3.23 -6.22
N GLY A 31 -5.78 -2.30 -6.18
CA GLY A 31 -7.19 -2.60 -6.44
C GLY A 31 -7.43 -3.10 -7.87
N TYR A 32 -6.75 -2.52 -8.86
CA TYR A 32 -6.80 -3.00 -10.24
C TYR A 32 -6.26 -4.43 -10.36
N LEU A 33 -5.05 -4.69 -9.86
CA LEU A 33 -4.42 -6.01 -9.91
C LEU A 33 -5.18 -7.05 -9.09
N GLY A 34 -5.77 -6.68 -7.94
CA GLY A 34 -6.61 -7.58 -7.15
C GLY A 34 -7.85 -8.05 -7.92
N ARG A 35 -8.50 -7.15 -8.66
CA ARG A 35 -9.62 -7.51 -9.55
C ARG A 35 -9.15 -8.38 -10.71
N GLN A 36 -8.00 -8.05 -11.30
CA GLN A 36 -7.40 -8.84 -12.38
C GLN A 36 -7.06 -10.26 -11.91
N LEU A 37 -6.46 -10.41 -10.72
CA LEU A 37 -6.16 -11.71 -10.12
C LEU A 37 -7.42 -12.55 -9.92
N LEU A 38 -8.49 -11.95 -9.37
CA LEU A 38 -9.75 -12.66 -9.21
C LEU A 38 -10.47 -12.96 -10.52
N SER A 39 -10.18 -12.24 -11.61
CA SER A 39 -10.77 -12.57 -12.91
C SER A 39 -10.25 -13.90 -13.48
N PHE A 40 -9.09 -14.39 -13.00
CA PHE A 40 -8.59 -15.74 -13.30
C PHE A 40 -9.28 -16.84 -12.49
N THR A 41 -10.17 -16.46 -11.58
CA THR A 41 -10.99 -17.39 -10.81
C THR A 41 -12.43 -17.35 -11.33
N ASN A 42 -13.14 -18.47 -11.30
CA ASN A 42 -14.57 -18.51 -11.61
C ASN A 42 -15.45 -18.06 -10.42
N LEU A 43 -14.97 -17.13 -9.59
CA LEU A 43 -15.70 -16.63 -8.43
C LEU A 43 -16.82 -15.69 -8.87
N GLU A 44 -18.07 -16.03 -8.52
CA GLU A 44 -19.22 -15.15 -8.69
C GLU A 44 -19.08 -13.89 -7.84
N ARG A 45 -19.57 -12.75 -8.33
CA ARG A 45 -19.53 -11.45 -7.63
C ARG A 45 -20.53 -11.40 -6.47
N GLY A 46 -20.31 -12.21 -5.45
CA GLY A 46 -21.05 -12.22 -4.19
C GLY A 46 -20.18 -11.84 -2.98
N ILE A 47 -20.69 -12.11 -1.79
CA ILE A 47 -20.02 -11.79 -0.51
C ILE A 47 -18.64 -12.48 -0.44
N ILE A 48 -18.53 -13.73 -0.89
CA ILE A 48 -17.28 -14.50 -0.89
C ILE A 48 -16.22 -13.82 -1.76
N TYR A 49 -16.59 -13.36 -2.96
CA TYR A 49 -15.68 -12.61 -3.83
C TYR A 49 -15.14 -11.37 -3.13
N PHE A 50 -16.00 -10.62 -2.43
CA PHE A 50 -15.56 -9.41 -1.74
C PHE A 50 -14.59 -9.72 -0.59
N ILE A 51 -14.86 -10.77 0.20
CA ILE A 51 -13.95 -11.20 1.28
C ILE A 51 -12.59 -11.57 0.70
N ILE A 52 -12.57 -12.41 -0.35
CA ILE A 52 -11.32 -12.83 -0.99
C ILE A 52 -10.61 -11.62 -1.61
N TYR A 53 -11.34 -10.70 -2.25
CA TYR A 53 -10.79 -9.49 -2.81
C TYR A 53 -10.06 -8.63 -1.78
N VAL A 54 -10.66 -8.42 -0.61
CA VAL A 54 -10.03 -7.66 0.48
C VAL A 54 -8.74 -8.34 0.95
N VAL A 55 -8.75 -9.67 1.09
CA VAL A 55 -7.57 -10.45 1.47
C VAL A 55 -6.46 -10.31 0.42
N VAL A 56 -6.78 -10.52 -0.85
CA VAL A 56 -5.84 -10.41 -1.98
C VAL A 56 -5.24 -9.01 -2.05
N VAL A 57 -6.06 -7.96 -2.03
CA VAL A 57 -5.59 -6.57 -2.07
C VAL A 57 -4.71 -6.24 -0.87
N THR A 58 -5.05 -6.73 0.33
CA THR A 58 -4.24 -6.49 1.53
C THR A 58 -2.85 -7.11 1.42
N ILE A 59 -2.76 -8.34 0.91
CA ILE A 59 -1.49 -9.03 0.70
C ILE A 59 -0.68 -8.38 -0.44
N LEU A 60 -1.36 -7.95 -1.50
CA LEU A 60 -0.74 -7.37 -2.69
C LEU A 60 -0.24 -5.93 -2.46
N TRP A 61 -0.91 -5.17 -1.61
CA TRP A 61 -0.65 -3.77 -1.34
C TRP A 61 0.82 -3.40 -1.05
N PRO A 62 1.57 -4.09 -0.15
CA PRO A 62 2.98 -3.76 0.10
C PRO A 62 3.84 -3.82 -1.16
N PHE A 63 3.54 -4.73 -2.10
CA PHE A 63 4.27 -4.86 -3.37
C PHE A 63 3.94 -3.69 -4.31
N CYS A 64 2.66 -3.36 -4.46
CA CYS A 64 2.22 -2.26 -5.33
C CYS A 64 2.80 -0.92 -4.88
N VAL A 65 2.76 -0.63 -3.58
CA VAL A 65 3.28 0.63 -3.05
C VAL A 65 4.79 0.71 -3.19
N LEU A 66 5.53 -0.40 -3.00
CA LEU A 66 6.97 -0.42 -3.26
C LEU A 66 7.29 -0.20 -4.74
N LEU A 67 6.58 -0.85 -5.66
CA LEU A 67 6.76 -0.67 -7.10
C LEU A 67 6.56 0.79 -7.50
N VAL A 68 5.43 1.37 -7.12
CA VAL A 68 5.10 2.77 -7.44
C VAL A 68 6.07 3.74 -6.78
N SER A 69 6.62 3.41 -5.61
CA SER A 69 7.56 4.30 -4.91
C SER A 69 8.92 4.47 -5.61
N VAL A 70 9.29 3.58 -6.54
CA VAL A 70 10.56 3.65 -7.28
C VAL A 70 10.65 4.90 -8.16
N PRO A 71 9.71 5.18 -9.10
CA PRO A 71 9.78 6.38 -9.93
C PRO A 71 9.66 7.70 -9.15
N PHE A 72 9.03 7.68 -7.97
CA PHE A 72 8.90 8.88 -7.11
C PHE A 72 10.05 9.04 -6.11
N GLY A 73 11.06 8.16 -6.12
CA GLY A 73 12.21 8.20 -5.20
C GLY A 73 11.83 7.96 -3.73
N GLN A 74 10.65 7.44 -3.44
CA GLN A 74 10.16 7.19 -2.07
C GLN A 74 10.38 5.74 -1.60
N PHE A 75 11.11 4.92 -2.37
CA PHE A 75 11.33 3.50 -2.04
C PHE A 75 11.93 3.26 -0.66
N SER A 76 12.97 4.01 -0.29
CA SER A 76 13.59 3.90 1.04
C SER A 76 12.62 4.26 2.18
N PHE A 77 11.75 5.25 1.95
CA PHE A 77 10.70 5.61 2.91
C PHE A 77 9.71 4.46 3.10
N PHE A 78 9.18 3.91 2.01
CA PHE A 78 8.18 2.84 2.06
C PHE A 78 8.74 1.51 2.57
N LYS A 79 9.99 1.16 2.23
CA LYS A 79 10.67 -0.01 2.81
C LYS A 79 10.78 0.10 4.33
N ARG A 80 11.19 1.26 4.86
CA ARG A 80 11.23 1.51 6.32
C ARG A 80 9.84 1.56 6.95
N TYR A 81 8.87 2.13 6.26
CA TYR A 81 7.47 2.20 6.72
C TYR A 81 6.86 0.80 6.86
N LEU A 82 7.00 -0.05 5.83
CA LEU A 82 6.56 -1.44 5.85
C LEU A 82 7.31 -2.29 6.88
N GLY A 83 8.63 -2.06 7.03
CA GLY A 83 9.42 -2.69 8.09
C GLY A 83 8.83 -2.42 9.48
N ARG A 84 8.57 -1.15 9.80
CA ARG A 84 7.94 -0.76 11.08
C ARG A 84 6.55 -1.37 11.29
N ILE A 85 5.78 -1.60 10.22
CA ILE A 85 4.49 -2.28 10.29
C ILE A 85 4.71 -3.76 10.62
N LYS A 86 5.63 -4.42 9.92
CA LYS A 86 5.99 -5.82 10.15
C LYS A 86 6.46 -6.04 11.58
N ASP A 87 7.35 -5.20 12.09
CA ASP A 87 7.91 -5.32 13.45
C ASP A 87 6.79 -5.26 14.51
N LYS A 88 5.81 -4.37 14.30
CA LYS A 88 4.62 -4.28 15.17
C LYS A 88 3.74 -5.51 15.11
N MET A 89 3.54 -6.09 13.92
CA MET A 89 2.75 -7.31 13.75
C MET A 89 3.43 -8.52 14.38
N THR A 90 4.76 -8.62 14.26
CA THR A 90 5.56 -9.74 14.80
C THR A 90 6.01 -9.56 16.25
N LYS A 91 5.65 -8.44 16.92
CA LYS A 91 6.07 -8.10 18.29
C LYS A 91 7.60 -8.14 18.51
N LYS A 92 8.40 -8.05 17.44
CA LYS A 92 9.86 -7.97 17.56
C LYS A 92 10.17 -6.54 18.00
N LYS A 93 10.46 -6.38 19.30
CA LYS A 93 10.97 -5.12 19.88
C LYS A 93 12.41 -4.90 19.47
#